data_AF-A0A946UDW6-F1
#
_entry.id   AF-A0A946UDW6-F1
#
_cell.length_a   1.000
_cell.length_b   1.000
_cell.length_c   1.000
_cell.angle_alpha   90.00
_cell.angle_beta   90.00
_cell.angle_gamma   90.00
#
_symmetry.space_group_name_H-M   'P 1'
#
loop_
_entity.id
_entity.type
_entity.pdbx_description
1 polymer ?
#
loop_
_entity_poly.entity_id
_entity_poly.type
_entity_poly.pdbx_seq_one_letter_code
_entity_poly.pdbx_strand_id
1 'polypeptide(L)'
;MKKILLVLLATLLGSAAAYADHSGERRYAVTVTNITANQTFTPLLLVSHKRSISLFRAGDAASAELATIAESGNITPMADLLNGLPDKVYATANSEGLLGPGASVTVEISATKKFDRLSLAGMLIPTNDTFVALNTVRLPRYYASHMVPAYDAGSEHNDELCANIPGPVCGGAGPSDEDGEGFVHISSGIHGIGDLEASAYDWRNPVARVAVKRIY
;
A
#
# COMPACT_ATOMS: atom_id res chain seq x y z
N MET A 1 -34.71 -51.14 56.08
CA MET A 1 -34.48 -51.26 54.62
C MET A 1 -33.55 -50.13 54.20
N LYS A 2 -32.37 -50.46 53.69
CA LYS A 2 -31.25 -49.54 53.40
C LYS A 2 -31.65 -48.51 52.32
N LYS A 3 -31.53 -47.21 52.61
CA LYS A 3 -31.56 -46.16 51.59
C LYS A 3 -30.12 -45.75 51.29
N ILE A 4 -29.66 -46.15 50.11
CA ILE A 4 -28.37 -45.78 49.53
C ILE A 4 -28.51 -44.35 49.01
N LEU A 5 -27.68 -43.43 49.50
CA LEU A 5 -27.60 -42.07 48.97
C LEU A 5 -26.44 -42.02 47.97
N LEU A 6 -26.75 -41.99 46.68
CA LEU A 6 -25.79 -41.73 45.60
C LEU A 6 -25.37 -40.26 45.66
N VAL A 7 -24.06 -40.00 45.82
CA VAL A 7 -23.46 -38.69 45.57
C VAL A 7 -23.02 -38.66 44.11
N LEU A 8 -23.74 -37.92 43.26
CA LEU A 8 -23.28 -37.61 41.91
C LEU A 8 -22.18 -36.53 41.98
N LEU A 9 -20.95 -36.92 41.67
CA LEU A 9 -19.85 -35.99 41.45
C LEU A 9 -19.92 -35.51 39.99
N ALA A 10 -20.50 -34.33 39.77
CA ALA A 10 -20.48 -33.68 38.46
C ALA A 10 -19.07 -33.10 38.21
N THR A 11 -18.32 -33.73 37.31
CA THR A 11 -17.06 -33.21 36.79
C THR A 11 -17.34 -32.02 35.87
N LEU A 12 -17.02 -30.80 36.33
CA LEU A 12 -16.91 -29.65 35.44
C LEU A 12 -15.71 -29.88 34.50
N LEU A 13 -15.98 -30.23 33.25
CA LEU A 13 -15.02 -30.02 32.17
C LEU A 13 -14.91 -28.51 31.93
N GLY A 14 -13.91 -27.89 32.54
CA GLY A 14 -13.50 -26.53 32.19
C GLY A 14 -12.95 -26.53 30.76
N SER A 15 -13.71 -25.95 29.83
CA SER A 15 -13.20 -25.61 28.51
C SER A 15 -12.09 -24.57 28.69
N ALA A 16 -10.84 -24.99 28.55
CA ALA A 16 -9.74 -24.06 28.40
C ALA A 16 -9.92 -23.34 27.07
N ALA A 17 -10.57 -22.17 27.10
CA ALA A 17 -10.43 -21.21 26.03
C ALA A 17 -8.93 -20.91 25.90
N ALA A 18 -8.32 -21.37 24.82
CA ALA A 18 -6.98 -20.95 24.44
C ALA A 18 -7.04 -19.44 24.21
N TYR A 19 -6.67 -18.66 25.22
CA TYR A 19 -6.30 -17.27 25.01
C TYR A 19 -5.06 -17.31 24.13
N ALA A 20 -5.24 -17.08 22.83
CA ALA A 20 -4.13 -16.73 21.97
C ALA A 20 -3.47 -15.51 22.60
N ASP A 21 -2.21 -15.69 23.03
CA ASP A 21 -1.45 -14.64 23.67
C ASP A 21 -1.16 -13.54 22.64
N HIS A 22 -1.99 -12.48 22.62
CA HIS A 22 -1.75 -11.25 21.87
C HIS A 22 -0.58 -10.43 22.47
N SER A 23 0.36 -11.05 23.20
CA SER A 23 1.50 -10.35 23.78
C SER A 23 2.44 -9.84 22.67
N GLY A 24 2.28 -8.57 22.31
CA GLY A 24 3.21 -7.85 21.44
C GLY A 24 2.71 -7.52 20.04
N GLU A 25 1.42 -7.74 19.77
CA GLU A 25 0.75 -7.06 18.65
C GLU A 25 0.77 -5.54 18.86
N ARG A 26 0.93 -4.81 17.77
CA ARG A 26 0.94 -3.35 17.71
C ARG A 26 0.00 -2.92 16.61
N ARG A 27 -0.72 -1.83 16.82
CA ARG A 27 -1.59 -1.25 15.79
C ARG A 27 -1.14 0.16 15.46
N TYR A 28 -1.21 0.52 14.19
CA TYR A 28 -0.82 1.83 13.69
C TYR A 28 -1.95 2.41 12.86
N ALA A 29 -2.23 3.70 13.08
CA ALA A 29 -2.98 4.52 12.15
C ALA A 29 -1.98 5.16 11.18
N VAL A 30 -2.12 4.85 9.89
CA VAL A 30 -1.30 5.39 8.80
C VAL A 30 -2.16 6.38 8.03
N THR A 31 -1.90 7.67 8.22
CA THR A 31 -2.59 8.75 7.51
C THR A 31 -1.75 9.18 6.31
N VAL A 32 -2.30 9.00 5.11
CA VAL A 32 -1.71 9.47 3.86
C VAL A 32 -2.43 10.74 3.43
N THR A 33 -1.68 11.82 3.27
CA THR A 33 -2.16 13.08 2.68
C THR A 33 -1.61 13.18 1.26
N ASN A 34 -2.48 13.34 0.27
CA ASN A 34 -2.09 13.71 -1.08
C ASN A 34 -1.77 15.22 -1.09
N ILE A 35 -0.53 15.59 -1.39
CA ILE A 35 -0.05 16.98 -1.39
C ILE A 35 0.24 17.51 -2.80
N THR A 36 -0.21 16.79 -3.83
CA THR A 36 -0.16 17.27 -5.22
C THR A 36 -1.30 18.25 -5.50
N ALA A 37 -1.19 19.00 -6.59
CA ALA A 37 -2.21 19.95 -7.02
C ALA A 37 -3.35 19.29 -7.82
N ASN A 38 -3.01 18.39 -8.75
CA ASN A 38 -3.96 17.78 -9.69
C ASN A 38 -3.78 16.27 -9.90
N GLN A 39 -2.93 15.62 -9.09
CA GLN A 39 -2.83 14.16 -9.12
C GLN A 39 -3.77 13.55 -8.09
N THR A 40 -4.34 12.40 -8.41
CA THR A 40 -5.19 11.62 -7.52
C THR A 40 -4.51 10.29 -7.26
N PHE A 41 -4.55 9.76 -6.04
CA PHE A 41 -4.06 8.41 -5.79
C PHE A 41 -5.17 7.40 -5.96
N THR A 42 -4.88 6.30 -6.64
CA THR A 42 -5.73 5.10 -6.65
C THR A 42 -5.66 4.42 -5.27
N PRO A 43 -6.44 3.34 -5.00
CA PRO A 43 -6.39 2.65 -3.72
C PRO A 43 -4.95 2.32 -3.31
N LEU A 44 -4.58 2.72 -2.09
CA LEU A 44 -3.25 2.51 -1.53
C LEU A 44 -3.22 1.15 -0.86
N LEU A 45 -2.29 0.29 -1.27
CA LEU A 45 -1.96 -0.94 -0.54
C LEU A 45 -0.93 -0.63 0.54
N LEU A 46 -1.18 -1.10 1.76
CA LEU A 46 -0.25 -1.05 2.89
C LEU A 46 0.09 -2.48 3.32
N VAL A 47 1.34 -2.67 3.74
CA VAL A 47 1.80 -3.97 4.24
C VAL A 47 2.74 -3.80 5.42
N SER A 48 2.53 -4.60 6.47
CA SER A 48 3.47 -4.77 7.57
C SER A 48 4.26 -6.07 7.39
N HIS A 49 5.59 -5.97 7.43
CA HIS A 49 6.46 -7.07 6.99
C HIS A 49 7.80 -7.10 7.71
N LYS A 50 8.57 -8.15 7.46
CA LYS A 50 9.98 -8.26 7.84
C LYS A 50 10.85 -7.38 6.93
N ARG A 51 12.04 -7.02 7.42
CA ARG A 51 13.09 -6.31 6.66
C ARG A 51 13.50 -6.98 5.34
N SER A 52 13.25 -8.27 5.16
CA SER A 52 13.58 -9.00 3.93
C SER A 52 12.64 -8.73 2.76
N ILE A 53 11.48 -8.11 3.00
CA ILE A 53 10.51 -7.73 1.97
C ILE A 53 10.73 -6.26 1.60
N SER A 54 10.61 -5.97 0.32
CA SER A 54 10.61 -4.64 -0.31
C SER A 54 9.64 -4.71 -1.48
N LEU A 55 8.82 -3.68 -1.71
CA LEU A 55 7.88 -3.67 -2.85
C LEU A 55 8.61 -3.47 -4.19
N PHE A 56 9.71 -2.74 -4.16
CA PHE A 56 10.55 -2.48 -5.32
C PHE A 56 11.98 -2.13 -4.90
N ARG A 57 12.87 -1.94 -5.87
CA ARG A 57 14.18 -1.34 -5.69
C ARG A 57 14.43 -0.40 -6.85
N ALA A 58 14.79 0.85 -6.56
CA ALA A 58 15.13 1.79 -7.61
C ALA A 58 16.35 1.27 -8.39
N GLY A 59 16.29 1.34 -9.72
CA GLY A 59 17.29 0.78 -10.63
C GLY A 59 17.06 -0.68 -11.03
N ASP A 60 16.13 -1.39 -10.38
CA ASP A 60 15.71 -2.74 -10.78
C ASP A 60 14.36 -2.68 -11.53
N ALA A 61 14.10 -3.66 -12.39
CA ALA A 61 12.79 -3.82 -13.05
C ALA A 61 11.65 -3.97 -12.03
N ALA A 62 10.50 -3.37 -12.33
CA ALA A 62 9.27 -3.56 -11.55
C ALA A 62 8.82 -5.04 -11.60
N SER A 63 8.20 -5.52 -10.52
CA SER A 63 7.48 -6.80 -10.60
C SER A 63 6.18 -6.60 -11.37
N ALA A 64 5.61 -7.67 -11.93
CA ALA A 64 4.33 -7.61 -12.64
C ALA A 64 3.21 -7.04 -11.76
N GLU A 65 3.22 -7.37 -10.47
CA GLU A 65 2.25 -6.86 -9.50
C GLU A 65 2.44 -5.37 -9.22
N LEU A 66 3.68 -4.86 -9.24
CA LEU A 66 3.94 -3.43 -9.06
C LEU A 66 3.54 -2.65 -10.32
N ALA A 67 3.89 -3.15 -11.51
CA ALA A 67 3.45 -2.59 -12.79
C ALA A 67 1.91 -2.51 -12.83
N THR A 68 1.22 -3.58 -12.41
CA THR A 68 -0.25 -3.57 -12.32
C THR A 68 -0.80 -2.48 -11.40
N ILE A 69 -0.15 -2.23 -10.25
CA ILE A 69 -0.52 -1.11 -9.38
C ILE A 69 -0.31 0.21 -10.11
N ALA A 70 0.86 0.39 -10.71
CA ALA A 70 1.33 1.61 -11.34
C ALA A 70 0.51 2.02 -12.56
N GLU A 71 0.08 1.06 -13.37
CA GLU A 71 -0.60 1.27 -14.66
C GLU A 71 -2.14 1.32 -14.54
N SER A 72 -2.71 0.66 -13.52
CA SER A 72 -4.18 0.52 -13.41
C SER A 72 -4.76 0.85 -12.04
N GLY A 73 -3.92 1.04 -11.04
CA GLY A 73 -4.34 1.17 -9.64
C GLY A 73 -4.89 -0.13 -9.03
N ASN A 74 -4.78 -1.27 -9.72
CA ASN A 74 -5.26 -2.55 -9.20
C ASN A 74 -4.24 -3.16 -8.23
N ILE A 75 -4.54 -3.04 -6.93
CA ILE A 75 -3.72 -3.57 -5.84
C ILE A 75 -3.86 -5.07 -5.59
N THR A 76 -4.83 -5.73 -6.22
CA THR A 76 -5.24 -7.10 -5.88
C THR A 76 -4.10 -8.10 -6.06
N PRO A 77 -3.38 -8.15 -7.21
CA PRO A 77 -2.33 -9.15 -7.40
C PRO A 77 -1.18 -9.01 -6.39
N MET A 78 -0.80 -7.78 -6.04
CA MET A 78 0.23 -7.53 -5.03
C MET A 78 -0.27 -7.93 -3.63
N ALA A 79 -1.51 -7.61 -3.29
CA ALA A 79 -2.10 -7.99 -2.01
C ALA A 79 -2.13 -9.52 -1.85
N ASP A 80 -2.56 -10.25 -2.89
CA ASP A 80 -2.59 -11.71 -2.90
C ASP A 80 -1.19 -12.32 -2.77
N LEU A 81 -0.22 -11.81 -3.52
CA LEU A 81 1.19 -12.22 -3.41
C LEU A 81 1.72 -12.04 -1.99
N LEU A 82 1.47 -10.89 -1.36
CA LEU A 82 1.94 -10.58 -0.01
C LEU A 82 1.25 -11.45 1.05
N ASN A 83 -0.07 -11.68 0.92
CA ASN A 83 -0.82 -12.55 1.81
C ASN A 83 -0.41 -14.03 1.72
N GLY A 84 0.13 -14.45 0.57
CA GLY A 84 0.75 -15.76 0.37
C GLY A 84 2.09 -15.97 1.10
N LEU A 85 2.62 -14.96 1.79
CA LEU A 85 3.93 -14.99 2.46
C LEU A 85 3.83 -14.83 4.00
N PRO A 86 3.11 -15.70 4.73
CA PRO A 86 2.85 -15.53 6.17
C PRO A 86 4.12 -15.54 7.04
N ASP A 87 5.21 -16.13 6.54
CA ASP A 87 6.51 -16.09 7.22
C ASP A 87 7.22 -14.74 7.10
N LYS A 88 6.82 -13.87 6.18
CA LYS A 88 7.50 -12.60 5.88
C LYS A 88 6.59 -11.36 5.98
N VAL A 89 5.28 -11.54 5.86
CA VAL A 89 4.23 -10.52 5.97
C VAL A 89 3.36 -10.83 7.18
N TYR A 90 2.94 -9.81 7.92
CA TYR A 90 2.02 -9.96 9.06
C TYR A 90 0.60 -9.53 8.71
N ALA A 91 0.44 -8.40 8.03
CA ALA A 91 -0.86 -7.90 7.59
C ALA A 91 -0.73 -7.08 6.31
N THR A 92 -1.75 -7.18 5.46
CA THR A 92 -2.05 -6.20 4.40
C THR A 92 -3.30 -5.41 4.78
N ALA A 93 -3.36 -4.16 4.38
CA ALA A 93 -4.55 -3.31 4.49
C ALA A 93 -4.59 -2.37 3.28
N ASN A 94 -5.73 -1.79 2.96
CA ASN A 94 -5.83 -0.84 1.86
C ASN A 94 -6.74 0.33 2.18
N SER A 95 -6.52 1.45 1.49
CA SER A 95 -7.55 2.49 1.41
C SER A 95 -8.64 2.07 0.43
N GLU A 96 -9.79 2.73 0.53
CA GLU A 96 -10.88 2.60 -0.44
C GLU A 96 -10.98 3.85 -1.30
N GLY A 97 -11.38 3.66 -2.56
CA GLY A 97 -11.62 4.77 -3.49
C GLY A 97 -10.37 5.57 -3.85
N LEU A 98 -10.62 6.72 -4.48
CA LEU A 98 -9.61 7.66 -4.94
C LEU A 98 -9.29 8.70 -3.86
N LEU A 99 -8.00 9.02 -3.68
CA LEU A 99 -7.53 10.08 -2.80
C LEU A 99 -7.12 11.32 -3.61
N GLY A 100 -8.06 12.27 -3.75
CA GLY A 100 -7.84 13.50 -4.50
C GLY A 100 -6.86 14.50 -3.87
N PRO A 101 -6.49 15.57 -4.59
CA PRO A 101 -5.59 16.62 -4.13
C PRO A 101 -5.97 17.22 -2.77
N GLY A 102 -5.00 17.39 -1.88
CA GLY A 102 -5.18 17.97 -0.54
C GLY A 102 -5.93 17.08 0.47
N ALA A 103 -6.55 16.00 0.02
CA ALA A 103 -7.30 15.08 0.87
C ALA A 103 -6.38 14.18 1.69
N SER A 104 -6.93 13.56 2.74
CA SER A 104 -6.25 12.56 3.53
C SER A 104 -7.12 11.34 3.78
N VAL A 105 -6.51 10.17 3.81
CA VAL A 105 -7.12 8.91 4.23
C VAL A 105 -6.30 8.29 5.36
N THR A 106 -6.96 7.64 6.31
CA THR A 106 -6.29 6.90 7.38
C THR A 106 -6.63 5.41 7.26
N VAL A 107 -5.59 4.59 7.18
CA VAL A 107 -5.69 3.13 7.13
C VAL A 107 -5.03 2.57 8.39
N GLU A 108 -5.73 1.68 9.09
CA GLU A 108 -5.16 0.98 10.24
C GLU A 108 -4.45 -0.30 9.79
N ILE A 109 -3.27 -0.56 10.36
CA ILE A 109 -2.52 -1.79 10.08
C ILE A 109 -1.93 -2.37 11.37
N SER A 110 -2.05 -3.69 11.51
CA SER A 110 -1.45 -4.43 12.61
C SER A 110 -0.02 -4.86 12.27
N ALA A 111 0.82 -5.00 13.29
CA ALA A 111 2.21 -5.41 13.17
C ALA A 111 2.71 -6.03 14.49
N THR A 112 3.95 -6.51 14.50
CA THR A 112 4.61 -6.98 15.73
C THR A 112 6.07 -6.51 15.79
N LYS A 113 6.82 -6.91 16.82
CA LYS A 113 8.27 -6.67 16.90
C LYS A 113 9.05 -7.32 15.75
N LYS A 114 8.58 -8.45 15.22
CA LYS A 114 9.25 -9.23 14.16
C LYS A 114 8.95 -8.69 12.76
N PHE A 115 7.75 -8.15 12.58
CA PHE A 115 7.26 -7.55 11.33
C PHE A 115 7.14 -6.04 11.52
N ASP A 116 8.29 -5.40 11.77
CA ASP A 116 8.38 -3.99 12.19
C ASP A 116 8.70 -3.03 11.03
N ARG A 117 8.43 -3.46 9.79
CA ARG A 117 8.51 -2.62 8.60
C ARG A 117 7.13 -2.35 8.03
N LEU A 118 6.97 -1.16 7.47
CA LEU A 118 5.81 -0.72 6.72
C LEU A 118 6.26 -0.40 5.30
N SER A 119 5.50 -0.88 4.33
CA SER A 119 5.51 -0.35 2.97
C SER A 119 4.10 0.03 2.54
N LEU A 120 4.00 0.97 1.61
CA LEU A 120 2.76 1.30 0.90
C LEU A 120 3.05 1.63 -0.56
N ALA A 121 2.08 1.37 -1.43
CA ALA A 121 2.11 1.76 -2.84
C ALA A 121 0.71 2.07 -3.36
N GLY A 122 0.60 2.99 -4.32
CA GLY A 122 -0.61 3.25 -5.11
C GLY A 122 -0.28 4.15 -6.29
N MET A 123 -1.03 4.01 -7.39
CA MET A 123 -0.81 4.76 -8.62
C MET A 123 -1.23 6.23 -8.47
N LEU A 124 -0.54 7.12 -9.18
CA LEU A 124 -0.97 8.48 -9.43
C LEU A 124 -1.78 8.51 -10.73
N ILE A 125 -2.87 9.27 -10.76
CA ILE A 125 -3.62 9.54 -11.99
C ILE A 125 -3.86 11.06 -12.14
N PRO A 126 -3.78 11.59 -13.37
CA PRO A 126 -3.46 10.88 -14.62
C PRO A 126 -1.94 10.73 -14.86
N THR A 127 -1.46 9.49 -14.97
CA THR A 127 -0.09 9.11 -15.41
C THR A 127 -0.13 7.72 -16.05
N ASN A 128 0.85 7.36 -16.89
CA ASN A 128 0.98 6.00 -17.43
C ASN A 128 1.26 4.98 -16.32
N ASP A 129 2.44 5.03 -15.69
CA ASP A 129 2.88 4.05 -14.69
C ASP A 129 3.57 4.68 -13.45
N THR A 130 3.16 5.91 -13.09
CA THR A 130 3.70 6.56 -11.89
C THR A 130 2.94 6.11 -10.63
N PHE A 131 3.68 5.85 -9.55
CA PHE A 131 3.14 5.46 -8.25
C PHE A 131 3.80 6.18 -7.07
N VAL A 132 3.04 6.41 -6.01
CA VAL A 132 3.56 6.87 -4.70
C VAL A 132 3.94 5.65 -3.89
N ALA A 133 5.12 5.66 -3.25
CA ALA A 133 5.47 4.56 -2.35
C ALA A 133 6.38 4.93 -1.18
N LEU A 134 5.99 4.44 0.00
CA LEU A 134 6.85 4.35 1.17
C LEU A 134 7.38 2.93 1.22
N ASN A 135 8.69 2.73 1.19
CA ASN A 135 9.25 1.39 1.02
C ASN A 135 10.14 0.99 2.20
N THR A 136 9.77 -0.10 2.88
CA THR A 136 10.52 -0.77 3.94
C THR A 136 10.95 0.16 5.08
N VAL A 137 10.09 1.09 5.49
CA VAL A 137 10.40 1.98 6.61
C VAL A 137 10.13 1.32 7.94
N ARG A 138 10.90 1.68 8.97
CA ARG A 138 10.68 1.15 10.31
C ARG A 138 9.43 1.78 10.95
N LEU A 139 8.52 0.95 11.44
CA LEU A 139 7.38 1.42 12.22
C LEU A 139 7.85 2.13 13.49
N PRO A 140 7.34 3.34 13.80
CA PRO A 140 7.85 4.16 14.89
C PRO A 140 7.41 3.64 16.26
N ARG A 141 8.09 4.08 17.32
CA ARG A 141 7.64 3.76 18.69
C ARG A 141 6.33 4.46 19.06
N TYR A 142 6.14 5.70 18.58
CA TYR A 142 4.97 6.54 18.88
C TYR A 142 4.42 7.22 17.63
N TYR A 143 5.28 7.96 16.93
CA TYR A 143 4.90 8.74 15.75
C TYR A 143 6.09 8.92 14.82
N ALA A 144 5.85 8.93 13.52
CA ALA A 144 6.76 9.41 12.49
C ALA A 144 5.97 10.04 11.34
N SER A 145 6.61 10.93 10.59
CA SER A 145 6.08 11.52 9.38
C SER A 145 7.12 11.42 8.27
N HIS A 146 6.67 11.06 7.06
CA HIS A 146 7.51 10.87 5.89
C HIS A 146 6.98 11.73 4.74
N MET A 147 7.88 12.45 4.08
CA MET A 147 7.60 13.06 2.78
C MET A 147 7.98 12.04 1.72
N VAL A 148 7.04 11.68 0.86
CA VAL A 148 7.14 10.52 -0.03
C VAL A 148 7.13 11.00 -1.49
N PRO A 149 8.15 10.66 -2.29
CA PRO A 149 8.16 10.99 -3.70
C PRO A 149 7.27 10.03 -4.51
N ALA A 150 6.99 10.43 -5.74
CA ALA A 150 6.50 9.54 -6.79
C ALA A 150 7.67 8.83 -7.48
N TYR A 151 7.42 7.60 -7.87
CA TYR A 151 8.29 6.74 -8.65
C TYR A 151 7.59 6.40 -9.96
N ASP A 152 8.40 6.12 -10.95
CA ASP A 152 8.00 5.58 -12.24
C ASP A 152 8.31 4.09 -12.23
N ALA A 153 7.41 3.23 -12.70
CA ALA A 153 7.64 1.79 -12.73
C ALA A 153 8.64 1.40 -13.84
N GLY A 154 8.75 2.21 -14.88
CA GLY A 154 9.49 1.94 -16.10
C GLY A 154 8.93 0.74 -16.85
N SER A 155 7.65 0.42 -16.66
CA SER A 155 6.98 -0.72 -17.31
C SER A 155 6.22 -0.30 -18.55
N GLU A 156 5.89 0.98 -18.70
CA GLU A 156 5.16 1.53 -19.83
C GLU A 156 5.86 2.77 -20.42
N HIS A 157 5.72 3.02 -21.71
CA HIS A 157 6.14 4.29 -22.28
C HIS A 157 5.34 5.48 -21.71
N ASN A 158 6.05 6.49 -21.21
CA ASN A 158 5.50 7.73 -20.67
C ASN A 158 5.00 8.69 -21.77
N ASP A 159 4.04 8.27 -22.57
CA ASP A 159 3.52 9.03 -23.71
C ASP A 159 2.54 10.15 -23.34
N GLU A 160 2.01 10.13 -22.12
CA GLU A 160 0.98 11.05 -21.62
C GLU A 160 -0.31 11.06 -22.45
N LEU A 161 -0.56 10.01 -23.23
CA LEU A 161 -1.77 9.87 -24.04
C LEU A 161 -2.92 9.36 -23.17
N CYS A 162 -4.04 10.07 -23.17
CA CYS A 162 -5.19 9.69 -22.37
C CYS A 162 -5.83 8.35 -22.79
N ALA A 163 -5.48 7.83 -23.98
CA ALA A 163 -5.86 6.49 -24.43
C ALA A 163 -5.22 5.38 -23.60
N ASN A 164 -4.04 5.65 -23.01
CA ASN A 164 -3.26 4.69 -22.24
C ASN A 164 -3.34 4.93 -20.72
N ILE A 165 -3.96 6.04 -20.30
CA ILE A 165 -4.08 6.42 -18.89
C ILE A 165 -5.50 6.15 -18.38
N PRO A 166 -5.65 5.45 -17.23
CA PRO A 166 -6.93 5.25 -16.58
C PRO A 166 -7.66 6.54 -16.16
N GLY A 167 -8.98 6.43 -15.99
CA GLY A 167 -9.81 7.53 -15.50
C GLY A 167 -9.63 7.85 -14.01
N PRO A 168 -10.15 9.01 -13.54
CA PRO A 168 -11.29 9.71 -14.14
C PRO A 168 -10.96 10.91 -15.04
N VAL A 169 -9.71 11.40 -15.05
CA VAL A 169 -9.32 12.51 -15.93
C VAL A 169 -9.21 12.05 -17.38
N CYS A 170 -8.48 10.96 -17.59
CA CYS A 170 -8.48 10.23 -18.84
C CYS A 170 -9.59 9.15 -18.81
N GLY A 171 -9.53 8.19 -19.71
CA GLY A 171 -10.50 7.10 -19.81
C GLY A 171 -9.98 5.92 -20.62
N GLY A 172 -8.65 5.82 -20.72
CA GLY A 172 -7.95 4.79 -21.45
C GLY A 172 -8.24 3.39 -20.92
N ALA A 173 -8.14 2.41 -21.81
CA ALA A 173 -8.51 1.02 -21.52
C ALA A 173 -7.38 0.22 -20.85
N GLY A 174 -6.15 0.72 -20.84
CA GLY A 174 -5.00 0.01 -20.30
C GLY A 174 -3.67 0.58 -20.80
N PRO A 175 -2.56 -0.06 -20.41
CA PRO A 175 -1.20 0.41 -20.72
C PRO A 175 -0.93 0.40 -22.23
N SER A 176 0.01 1.24 -22.67
CA SER A 176 0.55 1.24 -24.02
C SER A 176 1.22 -0.10 -24.37
N ASP A 177 1.25 -0.44 -25.66
CA ASP A 177 1.96 -1.62 -26.19
C ASP A 177 3.49 -1.41 -26.26
N GLU A 178 4.00 -0.21 -25.92
CA GLU A 178 5.41 0.14 -25.99
C GLU A 178 6.11 -0.04 -24.64
N ASP A 179 7.31 -0.65 -24.67
CA ASP A 179 8.11 -0.88 -23.48
C ASP A 179 8.57 0.44 -22.84
N GLY A 180 8.48 0.53 -21.51
CA GLY A 180 9.06 1.62 -20.73
C GLY A 180 10.58 1.53 -20.56
N GLU A 181 11.12 2.31 -19.62
CA GLU A 181 12.56 2.42 -19.35
C GLU A 181 13.18 1.11 -18.83
N GLY A 182 12.37 0.18 -18.33
CA GLY A 182 12.75 -1.15 -17.86
C GLY A 182 13.25 -1.20 -16.42
N PHE A 183 13.17 -0.09 -15.67
CA PHE A 183 13.57 -0.04 -14.26
C PHE A 183 12.82 1.05 -13.49
N VAL A 184 12.61 0.80 -12.20
CA VAL A 184 11.96 1.77 -11.31
C VAL A 184 12.89 2.95 -11.04
N HIS A 185 12.40 4.18 -11.24
CA HIS A 185 13.14 5.40 -10.90
C HIS A 185 12.25 6.47 -10.27
N ILE A 186 12.82 7.62 -9.92
CA ILE A 186 12.03 8.77 -9.47
C ILE A 186 11.27 9.30 -10.68
N SER A 187 9.94 9.43 -10.56
CA SER A 187 9.13 9.95 -11.65
C SER A 187 9.53 11.40 -11.97
N SER A 188 9.63 11.68 -13.27
CA SER A 188 10.01 12.98 -13.80
C SER A 188 8.85 13.97 -13.91
N GLY A 189 7.64 13.59 -13.50
CA GLY A 189 6.43 14.41 -13.64
C GLY A 189 5.83 14.34 -15.04
N ILE A 190 4.88 15.25 -15.32
CA ILE A 190 4.25 15.40 -16.64
C ILE A 190 4.98 16.50 -17.41
N HIS A 191 5.38 16.22 -18.64
CA HIS A 191 6.18 17.08 -19.51
C HIS A 191 5.35 17.78 -20.58
N GLY A 192 4.13 17.35 -20.83
CA GLY A 192 3.25 17.96 -21.83
C GLY A 192 3.55 17.50 -23.24
N ILE A 193 3.92 16.23 -23.39
CA ILE A 193 4.29 15.63 -24.68
C ILE A 193 3.11 14.88 -25.34
N GLY A 194 2.07 14.58 -24.56
CA GLY A 194 0.84 13.94 -25.02
C GLY A 194 -0.41 14.82 -24.80
N ASP A 195 -1.46 14.23 -24.23
CA ASP A 195 -2.75 14.88 -24.01
C ASP A 195 -2.82 15.69 -22.69
N LEU A 196 -1.81 15.52 -21.81
CA LEU A 196 -1.77 16.16 -20.50
C LEU A 196 -0.96 17.44 -20.52
N GLU A 197 -1.56 18.57 -20.18
CA GLU A 197 -0.84 19.84 -20.06
C GLU A 197 0.10 19.87 -18.85
N ALA A 198 1.41 19.99 -19.06
CA ALA A 198 2.41 20.10 -17.99
C ALA A 198 2.08 21.23 -16.99
N SER A 199 1.57 22.36 -17.50
CA SER A 199 1.19 23.50 -16.65
C SER A 199 0.06 23.19 -15.64
N ALA A 200 -0.71 22.14 -15.90
CA ALA A 200 -1.80 21.70 -15.04
C ALA A 200 -1.43 20.46 -14.21
N TYR A 201 -0.76 19.48 -14.82
CA TYR A 201 -0.59 18.16 -14.22
C TYR A 201 0.83 17.86 -13.72
N ASP A 202 1.85 18.64 -14.10
CA ASP A 202 3.20 18.43 -13.59
C ASP A 202 3.25 18.64 -12.06
N TRP A 203 4.18 17.96 -11.41
CA TRP A 203 4.45 18.13 -9.98
C TRP A 203 5.95 18.10 -9.69
N ARG A 204 6.29 18.57 -8.49
CA ARG A 204 7.62 18.36 -7.93
C ARG A 204 7.49 17.47 -6.70
N ASN A 205 8.43 16.55 -6.55
CA ASN A 205 8.49 15.73 -5.35
C ASN A 205 8.70 16.61 -4.11
N PRO A 206 8.11 16.26 -2.97
CA PRO A 206 7.31 15.05 -2.68
C PRO A 206 5.82 15.15 -3.08
N VAL A 207 5.15 13.99 -3.30
CA VAL A 207 3.73 13.91 -3.68
C VAL A 207 2.80 13.53 -2.52
N ALA A 208 3.32 12.89 -1.47
CA ALA A 208 2.53 12.54 -0.31
C ALA A 208 3.25 12.89 1.00
N ARG A 209 2.45 13.18 2.03
CA ARG A 209 2.90 13.14 3.42
C ARG A 209 2.25 11.96 4.11
N VAL A 210 3.06 11.07 4.68
CA VAL A 210 2.59 9.85 5.37
C VAL A 210 2.93 9.94 6.85
N ALA A 211 1.90 10.07 7.68
CA ALA A 211 2.01 10.08 9.12
C ALA A 211 1.66 8.70 9.70
N VAL A 212 2.58 8.11 10.47
CA VAL A 212 2.41 6.80 11.10
C VAL A 212 2.36 6.98 12.60
N LYS A 213 1.20 6.73 13.21
CA LYS A 213 0.98 6.85 14.65
C LYS A 213 0.68 5.48 15.24
N ARG A 214 1.42 5.09 16.27
CA ARG A 214 1.08 3.89 17.05
C ARG A 214 -0.15 4.18 17.92
N ILE A 215 -1.17 3.32 17.82
CA ILE A 215 -2.43 3.45 18.56
C ILE A 215 -2.62 2.34 19.61
N TYR A 216 -1.87 1.25 19.53
CA TYR A 216 -1.79 0.16 20.52
C TYR A 216 -0.42 -0.51 20.48
#